data_AF-X1LD21-F1
#
_entry.id   AF-X1LD21-F1
#
_cell.length_a   1.000
_cell.length_b   1.000
_cell.length_c   1.000
_cell.angle_alpha   90.00
_cell.angle_beta   90.00
_cell.angle_gamma   90.00
#
_symmetry.space_group_name_H-M   'P 1'
#
loop_
_entity.id
_entity.type
_entity.pdbx_description
1 polymer ?
#
loop_
_entity_poly.entity_id
_entity_poly.type
_entity_poly.pdbx_seq_one_letter_code
_entity_poly.pdbx_strand_id
1 'polypeptide(L)'
;MSLIETFKPHMAIDPTGTVQTAMFLTEMTPFWVTGPWSIPSIEAAGIEYGVVPLPKITEIDTWPEPFTGVKVMWIASAAKNKENAFAFVEWFTTDLDHILE
;
A
#
# COMPACT_ATOMS: atom_id res chain seq x y z
N MET A 1 17.66 11.96 -20.15
CA MET A 1 17.14 10.58 -20.08
C MET A 1 15.94 10.59 -19.17
N SER A 2 14.80 10.03 -19.57
CA SER A 2 13.61 10.05 -18.72
C SER A 2 13.79 9.07 -17.56
N LEU A 3 13.15 9.35 -16.41
CA LEU A 3 13.17 8.48 -15.23
C LEU A 3 12.80 7.03 -15.59
N ILE A 4 11.86 6.86 -16.52
CA ILE A 4 11.38 5.56 -16.99
C ILE A 4 12.48 4.78 -17.71
N GLU A 5 13.30 5.42 -18.54
CA GLU A 5 14.37 4.71 -19.27
C GLU A 5 15.46 4.18 -18.36
N THR A 6 15.73 4.87 -17.25
CA THR A 6 16.67 4.43 -16.23
C THR A 6 16.17 3.17 -15.51
N PHE A 7 14.88 3.06 -15.22
CA PHE A 7 14.33 1.92 -14.47
C PHE A 7 13.90 0.74 -15.36
N LYS A 8 13.61 0.98 -16.64
CA LYS A 8 13.09 -0.04 -17.57
C LYS A 8 13.88 -1.36 -17.59
N PRO A 9 15.24 -1.39 -17.56
CA PRO A 9 15.98 -2.65 -17.54
C PRO A 9 15.85 -3.45 -16.25
N HIS A 10 15.40 -2.80 -15.17
CA HIS A 10 15.29 -3.37 -13.82
C HIS A 10 13.84 -3.63 -13.40
N MET A 11 12.86 -3.28 -14.23
CA MET A 11 11.46 -3.58 -13.96
C MET A 11 11.23 -5.10 -14.01
N ALA A 12 10.36 -5.59 -13.12
CA ALA A 12 9.95 -6.98 -13.14
C ALA A 12 9.31 -7.34 -14.50
N ILE A 13 9.58 -8.56 -14.99
CA ILE A 13 8.98 -9.09 -16.23
C ILE A 13 7.45 -9.13 -16.11
N ASP A 14 6.95 -9.45 -14.91
CA ASP A 14 5.56 -9.28 -14.52
C ASP A 14 5.48 -8.17 -13.47
N PRO A 15 4.96 -6.97 -13.81
CA PRO A 15 4.83 -5.86 -12.89
C PRO A 15 3.62 -5.98 -11.96
N THR A 16 2.83 -7.05 -12.05
CA THR A 16 1.66 -7.23 -11.19
C THR A 16 2.07 -7.62 -9.76
N GLY A 17 1.38 -7.05 -8.77
CA GLY A 17 1.58 -7.40 -7.36
C GLY A 17 1.21 -8.86 -7.02
N THR A 18 0.56 -9.57 -7.95
CA THR A 18 0.05 -10.93 -7.75
C THR A 18 1.17 -11.94 -7.54
N VAL A 19 2.29 -11.81 -8.28
CA VAL A 19 3.43 -12.73 -8.12
C VAL A 19 4.06 -12.57 -6.74
N GLN A 20 4.32 -11.33 -6.30
CA GLN A 20 4.89 -11.07 -4.98
C GLN A 20 3.97 -11.55 -3.86
N THR A 21 2.67 -11.28 -3.98
CA THR A 21 1.65 -11.73 -3.03
C THR A 21 1.66 -13.26 -2.93
N ALA A 22 1.63 -13.96 -4.08
CA ALA A 22 1.63 -15.42 -4.10
C ALA A 22 2.90 -16.01 -3.48
N MET A 23 4.09 -15.46 -3.81
CA MET A 23 5.36 -15.93 -3.25
C MET A 23 5.40 -15.87 -1.72
N PHE A 24 4.92 -14.77 -1.13
CA PHE A 24 4.90 -14.62 0.32
C PHE A 24 3.81 -15.48 0.98
N LEU A 25 2.58 -15.46 0.45
CA LEU A 25 1.46 -16.22 1.03
C LEU A 25 1.58 -17.74 0.88
N THR A 26 2.48 -18.22 0.01
CA THR A 26 2.84 -19.64 -0.11
C THR A 26 4.17 -19.98 0.57
N GLU A 27 4.67 -19.08 1.43
CA GLU A 27 5.88 -19.24 2.23
C GLU A 27 7.16 -19.48 1.40
N MET A 28 7.16 -19.15 0.10
CA MET A 28 8.32 -19.28 -0.77
C MET A 28 9.33 -18.13 -0.59
N THR A 29 8.94 -17.04 0.08
CA THR A 29 9.82 -15.91 0.38
C THR A 29 9.65 -15.43 1.83
N PRO A 30 10.74 -15.18 2.57
CA PRO A 30 10.67 -14.75 3.97
C PRO A 30 10.36 -13.26 4.14
N PHE A 31 10.42 -12.45 3.08
CA PHE A 31 10.22 -11.00 3.14
C PHE A 31 9.30 -10.52 2.02
N TRP A 32 8.47 -9.53 2.33
CA TRP A 32 7.63 -8.85 1.34
C TRP A 32 7.52 -7.36 1.66
N VAL A 33 7.96 -6.51 0.72
CA VAL A 33 7.79 -5.06 0.82
C VAL A 33 6.39 -4.71 0.33
N THR A 34 5.52 -4.35 1.26
CA THR A 34 4.09 -4.07 1.00
C THR A 34 3.55 -3.04 1.97
N GLY A 35 2.28 -2.66 1.82
CA GLY A 35 1.59 -1.73 2.72
C GLY A 35 0.57 -2.41 3.65
N PRO A 36 -0.06 -1.64 4.56
CA PRO A 36 -0.99 -2.18 5.56
C PRO A 36 -2.18 -2.95 4.97
N TRP A 37 -2.57 -2.65 3.73
CA TRP A 37 -3.66 -3.35 3.02
C TRP A 37 -3.44 -4.85 2.80
N SER A 38 -2.20 -5.34 2.95
CA SER A 38 -1.88 -6.76 2.76
C SER A 38 -2.03 -7.60 4.04
N ILE A 39 -2.10 -6.95 5.21
CA ILE A 39 -2.21 -7.63 6.52
C ILE A 39 -3.35 -8.65 6.57
N PRO A 40 -4.59 -8.34 6.13
CA PRO A 40 -5.69 -9.30 6.19
C PRO A 40 -5.42 -10.60 5.41
N SER A 41 -4.71 -10.52 4.28
CA SER A 41 -4.36 -11.70 3.48
C SER A 41 -3.29 -12.56 4.17
N ILE A 42 -2.35 -11.95 4.89
CA ILE A 42 -1.32 -12.66 5.66
C ILE A 42 -1.97 -13.38 6.85
N GLU A 43 -2.87 -12.70 7.55
CA GLU A 43 -3.62 -13.28 8.68
C GLU A 43 -4.54 -14.42 8.21
N ALA A 44 -5.24 -14.25 7.09
CA ALA A 44 -6.06 -15.31 6.50
C ALA A 44 -5.25 -16.53 6.05
N ALA A 45 -3.97 -16.34 5.67
CA ALA A 45 -3.05 -17.44 5.36
C ALA A 45 -2.48 -18.13 6.61
N GLY A 46 -2.72 -17.60 7.82
CA GLY A 46 -2.23 -18.17 9.07
C GLY A 46 -0.71 -18.03 9.27
N ILE A 47 -0.08 -17.09 8.57
CA ILE A 47 1.37 -16.86 8.62
C ILE A 47 1.70 -16.00 9.85
N GLU A 48 2.63 -16.44 10.69
CA GLU A 48 3.21 -15.60 11.73
C GLU A 48 4.13 -14.55 11.09
N TYR A 49 3.87 -13.26 11.33
CA TYR A 49 4.56 -12.17 10.63
C TYR A 49 4.98 -11.05 11.57
N GLY A 50 5.98 -10.27 11.12
CA GLY A 50 6.40 -9.03 11.76
C GLY A 50 6.51 -7.91 10.73
N VAL A 51 6.16 -6.68 11.14
CA VAL A 51 6.38 -5.48 10.34
C VAL A 51 7.61 -4.76 10.88
N VAL A 52 8.61 -4.58 10.03
CA VAL A 52 9.89 -3.96 10.39
C VAL A 52 10.24 -2.81 9.44
N PRO A 53 11.08 -1.86 9.85
CA PRO A 53 11.61 -0.83 8.95
C PRO A 53 12.33 -1.44 7.74
N LEU A 54 12.29 -0.75 6.60
CA LEU A 54 13.10 -1.13 5.44
C LEU A 54 14.59 -1.13 5.80
N PRO A 55 15.38 -2.10 5.30
CA PRO A 55 16.80 -2.19 5.63
C PRO A 55 17.58 -0.99 5.09
N LYS A 56 18.61 -0.57 5.83
CA LYS A 56 19.56 0.46 5.39
C LYS A 56 20.31 -0.01 4.13
N ILE A 57 20.45 0.87 3.15
CA ILE A 57 21.27 0.63 1.95
C ILE A 57 22.72 0.91 2.32
N THR A 58 23.48 -0.15 2.61
CA THR A 58 24.82 -0.08 3.19
C THR A 58 25.84 0.61 2.29
N GLU A 59 25.70 0.46 0.97
CA GLU A 59 26.62 0.93 -0.05
C GLU A 59 26.66 2.46 -0.15
N ILE A 60 25.56 3.12 0.22
CA ILE A 60 25.41 4.59 0.19
C ILE A 60 25.04 5.16 1.56
N ASP A 61 25.18 4.36 2.62
CA ASP A 61 24.90 4.72 4.02
C ASP A 61 23.52 5.38 4.25
N THR A 62 22.50 5.00 3.49
CA THR A 62 21.20 5.71 3.45
C THR A 62 20.03 4.80 3.83
N TRP A 63 19.09 5.33 4.61
CA TRP A 63 17.81 4.67 4.89
C TRP A 63 16.82 4.91 3.73
N PRO A 64 16.07 3.89 3.27
CA PRO A 64 15.04 4.11 2.27
C PRO A 64 13.96 5.09 2.77
N GLU A 65 13.63 6.07 1.93
CA GLU A 65 12.55 7.04 2.18
C GLU A 65 11.40 6.75 1.21
N PRO A 66 10.46 5.85 1.57
CA PRO A 66 9.35 5.51 0.69
C PRO A 66 8.43 6.72 0.50
N PHE A 67 7.88 6.85 -0.72
CA PHE A 67 6.81 7.83 -0.95
C PHE A 67 5.60 7.51 -0.08
N THR A 68 5.25 8.44 0.78
CA THR A 68 4.06 8.31 1.64
C THR A 68 2.84 8.81 0.90
N GLY A 69 1.88 7.91 0.67
CA GLY A 69 0.58 8.24 0.10
C GLY A 69 -0.46 8.50 1.18
N VAL A 70 -1.17 9.63 1.09
CA VAL A 70 -2.36 9.88 1.92
C VAL A 70 -3.59 9.47 1.12
N LYS A 71 -4.33 8.47 1.59
CA LYS A 71 -5.62 8.09 0.98
C LYS A 71 -6.64 9.18 1.30
N VAL A 72 -7.25 9.73 0.27
CA VAL A 72 -8.17 10.86 0.34
C VAL A 72 -9.43 10.57 -0.45
N MET A 73 -10.57 11.06 0.05
CA MET A 73 -11.83 11.06 -0.70
C MET A 73 -12.10 12.46 -1.23
N TRP A 74 -12.48 12.53 -2.50
CA TRP A 74 -12.79 13.79 -3.18
C TRP A 74 -14.24 13.79 -3.65
N ILE A 75 -14.89 14.95 -3.54
CA ILE A 75 -16.22 15.15 -4.11
C ILE A 75 -16.05 15.86 -5.46
N ALA A 76 -16.56 15.24 -6.52
CA ALA A 76 -16.53 15.83 -7.85
C ALA A 76 -17.25 17.19 -7.85
N SER A 77 -16.65 18.20 -8.49
CA SER A 77 -17.22 19.56 -8.54
C SER A 77 -18.61 19.61 -9.19
N ALA A 78 -18.91 18.67 -10.08
CA ALA A 78 -20.20 18.51 -10.77
C ALA A 78 -21.20 17.59 -10.04
N ALA A 79 -20.88 17.13 -8.82
CA ALA A 79 -21.80 16.29 -8.06
C ALA A 79 -23.14 17.00 -7.84
N LYS A 80 -24.25 16.28 -8.10
CA LYS A 80 -25.61 16.83 -7.98
C LYS A 80 -26.03 17.03 -6.53
N ASN A 81 -25.67 16.09 -5.65
CA ASN A 81 -26.07 16.07 -4.24
C ASN A 81 -24.84 16.22 -3.33
N LYS A 82 -24.22 17.41 -3.36
CA LYS A 82 -22.96 17.68 -2.63
C LYS A 82 -23.09 17.53 -1.13
N GLU A 83 -24.22 17.95 -0.56
CA GLU A 83 -24.48 17.88 0.89
C GLU A 83 -24.45 16.44 1.38
N ASN A 84 -25.20 15.53 0.74
CA ASN A 84 -25.20 14.11 1.11
C ASN A 84 -23.83 13.45 0.87
N ALA A 85 -23.13 13.83 -0.21
CA ALA A 85 -21.78 13.32 -0.46
C ALA A 85 -20.79 13.77 0.62
N PHE A 86 -20.91 15.02 1.10
CA PHE A 86 -20.10 15.53 2.18
C PHE A 86 -20.43 14.86 3.51
N ALA A 87 -21.71 14.72 3.85
CA ALA A 87 -22.14 14.00 5.05
C ALA A 87 -21.62 12.55 5.08
N PHE A 88 -21.62 11.87 3.93
CA PHE A 88 -21.04 10.53 3.81
C PHE A 88 -19.52 10.53 4.04
N VAL A 89 -18.79 11.45 3.40
CA VAL A 89 -17.32 11.55 3.55
C VAL A 89 -16.94 11.88 4.99
N GLU A 90 -17.67 12.80 5.63
CA GLU A 90 -17.48 13.15 7.04
C GLU A 90 -17.69 11.93 7.94
N TRP A 91 -18.84 11.26 7.84
CA TRP A 91 -19.11 10.03 8.59
C TRP A 91 -18.00 8.99 8.39
N PHE A 92 -17.68 8.65 7.14
CA PHE A 92 -16.70 7.61 6.83
C PHE A 92 -15.29 7.92 7.34
N THR A 93 -14.93 9.20 7.52
CA THR A 93 -13.56 9.60 7.93
C THR A 93 -13.45 10.03 9.39
N THR A 94 -14.56 10.23 10.09
CA THR A 94 -14.54 10.80 11.45
C THR A 94 -15.35 10.01 12.47
N ASP A 95 -16.23 9.11 12.04
CA ASP A 95 -17.05 8.30 12.93
C ASP A 95 -16.23 7.15 13.52
N LEU A 96 -16.03 7.16 14.84
CA LEU A 96 -15.17 6.18 15.52
C LEU A 96 -15.77 4.78 15.53
N ASP A 97 -17.09 4.67 15.60
CA ASP A 97 -17.77 3.37 15.60
C ASP A 97 -17.52 2.67 14.26
N HIS A 98 -17.62 3.39 13.14
CA HIS A 98 -17.24 2.88 11.83
C HIS A 98 -15.74 2.57 11.69
N ILE A 99 -14.86 3.43 12.21
CA ILE A 99 -13.41 3.27 12.04
C ILE A 99 -12.85 2.08 12.82
N LEU A 100 -13.48 1.71 13.93
CA LEU A 100 -12.99 0.67 14.85
C LEU A 100 -13.62 -0.71 14.64
N GLU A 101 -14.62 -0.84 13.75
CA GLU A 101 -15.09 -2.14 13.24
C GLU A 101 -14.07 -2.80 12.29
#